data_AF-A0A7J8XZ50-F1
#
_entry.id   AF-A0A7J8XZ50-F1
#
_cell.length_a   1.000
_cell.length_b   1.000
_cell.length_c   1.000
_cell.angle_alpha   90.00
_cell.angle_beta   90.00
_cell.angle_gamma   90.00
#
_symmetry.space_group_name_H-M   'P 1'
#
loop_
_entity.id
_entity.type
_entity.pdbx_description
1 polymer ?
#
loop_
_entity_poly.entity_id
_entity_poly.type
_entity_poly.pdbx_seq_one_letter_code
_entity_poly.pdbx_strand_id
1 'polypeptide(L)'
;MDIRTRQGLLNALSGKVGKRMDTLLIPLELLCCISRTEFSDKKAYIRWQKRQLNMLAEGLVNHPAVGFGESGRKTSEFRILLAKIEESEAFPPSTGEVQRTESLKSLRDIAIPLAERPARGDLTGEVCHWADGYHLNVRLYEKLLVSVFDVLDEGKLTEEVEEILELLKSTWRVLGITETIHYTCYAWILFRQYVITSEQGILRHAIDQLKKIPLKEQRGPQERLHLKSLHVRVDGEEGSRDVSFLQSFLSPIQKWADKQLGDYHLNFAEGSMVMEDIVTVAMIVRRLLLEESDIPVQSSTVSDRDQIELYISSSVKNSFARILQAVDKSDTMGEHPLALLAEEVKKLLKKDSTMFMPILCRRHPHATIVSASLLHKFYGNKLKPFVDSAEHLTEDVVSVFPAADNLEQYILDLIKSACEGENVEIHFRKLNPYQIESVSGTVVMRWINSQLGRIVGWVERTLQQERWDPISPQQRHGSSIVEVYRIVEESLYHSPRTTGVAVMILPYKMAFNPLGIYKTVDQFFGIKVPMRLTELNALFRGIDNAFQVYANHIVDNLASKDDLIPPLPVLTRYRREAGIKAFVKKELFDSRLPDQR
;
A
#
# COMPACT_ATOMS: atom_id res chain seq x y z
N MET A 1 -11.28 15.26 44.33
CA MET A 1 -10.25 15.03 45.38
C MET A 1 -10.93 14.39 46.59
N ASP A 2 -10.38 13.32 47.17
CA ASP A 2 -10.91 12.71 48.40
C ASP A 2 -10.86 13.73 49.55
N ILE A 3 -11.96 13.88 50.30
CA ILE A 3 -12.13 14.84 51.40
C ILE A 3 -10.99 14.70 52.42
N ARG A 4 -10.53 13.45 52.64
CA ARG A 4 -9.43 13.14 53.57
C ARG A 4 -8.12 13.79 53.16
N THR A 5 -7.76 13.71 51.87
CA THR A 5 -6.53 14.33 51.35
C THR A 5 -6.59 15.85 51.49
N ARG A 6 -7.75 16.45 51.18
CA ARG A 6 -7.95 17.90 51.33
C ARG A 6 -7.77 18.33 52.79
N GLN A 7 -8.43 17.64 53.72
CA GLN A 7 -8.35 17.96 55.15
C GLN A 7 -6.94 17.73 55.70
N GLY A 8 -6.28 16.64 55.31
CA GLY A 8 -4.90 16.35 55.68
C GLY A 8 -3.93 17.45 55.26
N LEU A 9 -4.07 17.98 54.03
CA LEU A 9 -3.24 19.09 53.55
C LEU A 9 -3.57 20.41 54.25
N LEU A 10 -4.84 20.70 54.52
CA LEU A 10 -5.24 21.89 55.29
C LEU A 10 -4.67 21.84 56.72
N ASN A 11 -4.69 20.67 57.36
CA ASN A 11 -4.09 20.45 58.67
C ASN A 11 -2.56 20.62 58.62
N ALA A 12 -1.89 20.12 57.58
CA ALA A 12 -0.45 20.31 57.38
C ALA A 12 -0.04 21.78 57.16
N LEU A 13 -0.95 22.58 56.60
CA LEU A 13 -0.77 24.02 56.41
C LEU A 13 -1.11 24.84 57.67
N SER A 14 -1.82 24.25 58.65
CA SER A 14 -2.10 24.91 59.93
C SER A 14 -0.79 25.10 60.72
N GLY A 15 -0.29 26.34 60.73
CA GLY A 15 1.03 26.70 61.28
C GLY A 15 2.11 27.06 60.25
N LYS A 16 1.85 26.88 58.94
CA LYS A 16 2.70 27.31 57.83
C LYS A 16 2.03 28.42 56.99
N VAL A 17 1.18 29.24 57.62
CA VAL A 17 0.40 30.30 56.95
C VAL A 17 1.35 31.26 56.22
N GLY A 18 1.18 31.38 54.89
CA GLY A 18 2.02 32.22 54.03
C GLY A 18 3.19 31.49 53.34
N LYS A 19 3.50 30.24 53.69
CA LYS A 19 4.48 29.43 52.95
C LYS A 19 3.87 28.87 51.67
N ARG A 20 4.66 28.84 50.58
CA ARG A 20 4.25 28.30 49.28
C ARG A 20 4.17 26.75 49.34
N MET A 21 3.31 26.15 48.52
CA MET A 21 3.10 24.68 48.49
C MET A 21 4.32 23.88 48.04
N ASP A 22 5.22 24.52 47.30
CA ASP A 22 6.52 23.98 46.89
C ASP A 22 7.50 23.79 48.05
N THR A 23 7.10 24.11 49.30
CA THR A 23 7.85 23.80 50.54
C THR A 23 7.36 22.52 51.23
N LEU A 24 6.30 21.88 50.73
CA LEU A 24 5.68 20.73 51.38
C LEU A 24 6.16 19.40 50.80
N LEU A 25 6.61 18.51 51.69
CA LEU A 25 6.78 17.10 51.39
C LEU A 25 5.42 16.40 51.51
N ILE A 26 4.59 16.54 50.46
CA ILE A 26 3.17 16.15 50.47
C ILE A 26 2.91 14.75 51.05
N PRO A 27 3.59 13.67 50.62
CA PRO A 27 3.28 12.33 51.13
C PRO A 27 3.59 12.16 52.62
N LEU A 28 4.63 12.84 53.13
CA LEU A 28 4.98 12.80 54.54
C LEU A 28 3.96 13.55 55.39
N GLU A 29 3.51 14.72 54.93
CA GLU A 29 2.51 15.51 55.65
C GLU A 29 1.17 14.75 55.71
N LEU A 30 0.77 14.10 54.62
CA LEU A 30 -0.40 13.23 54.60
C LEU A 30 -0.28 12.07 55.60
N LEU A 31 0.90 11.44 55.70
CA LEU A 31 1.16 10.37 56.68
C LEU A 31 1.09 10.83 58.14
N CYS A 32 1.40 12.10 58.40
CA CYS A 32 1.38 12.69 59.74
C CYS A 32 -0.01 13.20 60.14
N CYS A 33 -0.78 13.73 59.19
CA CYS A 33 -2.05 14.41 59.46
C CYS A 33 -3.27 13.50 59.34
N ILE A 34 -3.17 12.36 58.64
CA ILE A 34 -4.28 11.43 58.43
C ILE A 34 -4.08 10.18 59.29
N SER A 35 -5.04 9.95 60.17
CA SER A 35 -5.06 8.86 61.13
C SER A 35 -5.78 7.61 60.59
N ARG A 36 -5.55 6.46 61.23
CA ARG A 36 -6.21 5.19 60.86
C ARG A 36 -7.72 5.23 61.06
N THR A 37 -8.22 6.02 62.01
CA THR A 37 -9.65 6.12 62.35
C THR A 37 -10.47 6.81 61.26
N GLU A 38 -9.82 7.52 60.33
CA GLU A 38 -10.45 8.16 59.16
C GLU A 38 -10.74 7.18 58.01
N PHE A 39 -10.50 5.88 58.21
CA PHE A 39 -10.73 4.84 57.21
C PHE A 39 -11.82 3.88 57.66
N SER A 40 -12.70 3.53 56.73
CA SER A 40 -13.77 2.54 56.96
C SER A 40 -13.23 1.14 57.24
N ASP A 41 -12.06 0.78 56.70
CA ASP A 41 -11.46 -0.53 56.88
C ASP A 41 -9.92 -0.49 56.97
N LYS A 42 -9.34 -1.44 57.71
CA LYS A 42 -7.88 -1.55 57.93
C LYS A 42 -7.11 -1.77 56.61
N LYS A 43 -7.68 -2.48 55.64
CA LYS A 43 -7.00 -2.78 54.37
C LYS A 43 -6.88 -1.53 53.49
N ALA A 44 -7.89 -0.66 53.47
CA ALA A 44 -7.91 0.60 52.78
C ALA A 44 -6.85 1.55 53.35
N TYR A 45 -6.72 1.58 54.68
CA TYR A 45 -5.66 2.33 55.35
C TYR A 45 -4.26 1.83 54.96
N ILE A 46 -3.99 0.53 55.07
CA ILE A 46 -2.69 -0.07 54.70
C ILE A 46 -2.36 0.24 53.23
N ARG A 47 -3.32 0.08 52.31
CA ARG A 47 -3.12 0.43 50.89
C ARG A 47 -2.81 1.91 50.69
N TRP A 48 -3.48 2.80 51.42
CA TRP A 48 -3.21 4.24 51.36
C TRP A 48 -1.82 4.58 51.91
N GLN A 49 -1.48 4.06 53.10
CA GLN A 49 -0.18 4.28 53.75
C GLN A 49 0.95 3.80 52.84
N LYS A 50 0.85 2.58 52.32
CA LYS A 50 1.82 2.01 51.39
C LYS A 50 2.03 2.87 50.15
N ARG A 51 0.96 3.47 49.59
CA ARG A 51 1.09 4.42 48.48
C ARG A 51 1.92 5.65 48.85
N GLN A 52 1.69 6.23 50.03
CA GLN A 52 2.47 7.40 50.48
C GLN A 52 3.94 7.05 50.72
N LEU A 53 4.22 5.91 51.37
CA LEU A 53 5.58 5.42 51.59
C LEU A 53 6.31 5.13 50.28
N ASN A 54 5.62 4.49 49.32
CA ASN A 54 6.18 4.24 48.00
C ASN A 54 6.48 5.55 47.25
N MET A 55 5.60 6.56 47.33
CA MET A 55 5.87 7.87 46.71
C MET A 55 7.12 8.54 47.30
N LEU A 56 7.32 8.44 48.62
CA LEU A 56 8.54 8.94 49.28
C LEU A 56 9.78 8.17 48.83
N ALA A 57 9.70 6.84 48.74
CA ALA A 57 10.80 6.02 48.25
C ALA A 57 11.15 6.34 46.79
N GLU A 58 10.15 6.44 45.92
CA GLU A 58 10.39 6.76 44.52
C GLU A 58 11.04 8.14 44.36
N GLY A 59 10.54 9.17 45.03
CA GLY A 59 11.01 10.54 44.85
C GLY A 59 12.33 10.84 45.55
N LEU A 60 12.50 10.37 46.78
CA LEU A 60 13.68 10.71 47.60
C LEU A 60 14.78 9.65 47.55
N VAL A 61 14.55 8.48 46.95
CA VAL A 61 15.52 7.37 46.91
C VAL A 61 15.80 6.87 45.50
N ASN A 62 14.78 6.53 44.72
CA ASN A 62 14.99 5.90 43.41
C ASN A 62 15.25 6.93 42.31
N HIS A 63 14.50 8.04 42.34
CA HIS A 63 14.53 9.10 41.35
C HIS A 63 14.67 10.48 42.00
N PRO A 64 15.75 10.72 42.78
CA PRO A 64 15.96 12.02 43.39
C PRO A 64 16.35 13.07 42.35
N ALA A 65 15.92 14.32 42.56
CA ALA A 65 16.38 15.45 41.75
C ALA A 65 17.91 15.65 41.83
N VAL A 66 18.50 15.37 43.00
CA VAL A 66 19.93 15.46 43.26
C VAL A 66 20.46 14.08 43.71
N GLY A 67 21.51 13.56 43.06
CA GLY A 67 22.13 12.28 43.44
C GLY A 67 22.68 12.28 44.88
N PHE A 68 22.85 11.10 45.49
CA PHE A 68 23.17 10.99 46.93
C PHE A 68 24.62 11.26 47.33
N GLY A 69 25.58 11.28 46.39
CA GLY A 69 27.00 11.45 46.74
C GLY A 69 27.43 10.52 47.89
N GLU A 70 28.07 11.08 48.93
CA GLU A 70 28.51 10.37 50.14
C GLU A 70 27.38 10.02 51.14
N SER A 71 26.13 10.41 50.87
CA SER A 71 24.98 10.24 51.79
C SER A 71 24.33 8.85 51.77
N GLY A 72 24.96 7.83 51.19
CA GLY A 72 24.37 6.50 50.99
C GLY A 72 23.86 5.82 52.27
N ARG A 73 24.44 6.14 53.45
CA ARG A 73 23.94 5.64 54.76
C ARG A 73 22.56 6.18 55.11
N LYS A 74 22.27 7.44 54.76
CA LYS A 74 20.94 8.05 54.98
C LYS A 74 19.87 7.36 54.14
N THR A 75 20.23 6.86 52.95
CA THR A 75 19.32 6.11 52.09
C THR A 75 18.93 4.75 52.69
N SER A 76 19.90 4.01 53.25
CA SER A 76 19.58 2.74 53.93
C SER A 76 18.73 2.95 55.18
N GLU A 77 19.04 3.99 55.96
CA GLU A 77 18.26 4.37 57.14
C GLU A 77 16.84 4.79 56.77
N PHE A 78 16.68 5.58 55.70
CA PHE A 78 15.38 5.95 55.16
C PHE A 78 14.53 4.73 54.79
N ARG A 79 15.10 3.76 54.06
CA ARG A 79 14.39 2.50 53.70
C ARG A 79 13.98 1.70 54.94
N ILE A 80 14.83 1.65 55.97
CA ILE A 80 14.51 0.98 57.24
C ILE A 80 13.34 1.67 57.94
N LEU A 81 13.30 3.02 57.97
CA LEU A 81 12.19 3.77 58.58
C LEU A 81 10.87 3.54 57.83
N LEU A 82 10.89 3.49 56.50
CA LEU A 82 9.71 3.15 55.71
C LEU A 82 9.18 1.75 56.06
N ALA A 83 10.07 0.76 56.18
CA ALA A 83 9.71 -0.60 56.56
C ALA A 83 9.11 -0.66 57.99
N LYS A 84 9.71 0.03 58.96
CA LYS A 84 9.17 0.12 60.33
C LYS A 84 7.77 0.71 60.39
N ILE A 85 7.48 1.71 59.55
CA ILE A 85 6.14 2.30 59.46
C ILE A 85 5.15 1.30 58.85
N GLU A 86 5.54 0.55 57.82
CA GLU A 86 4.68 -0.50 57.25
C GLU A 86 4.44 -1.67 58.23
N GLU A 87 5.47 -2.09 58.96
CA GLU A 87 5.41 -3.15 59.98
C GLU A 87 4.59 -2.75 61.22
N SER A 88 4.49 -1.46 61.53
CA SER A 88 3.72 -0.95 62.68
C SER A 88 2.26 -1.41 62.67
N GLU A 89 1.70 -1.68 61.49
CA GLU A 89 0.32 -2.16 61.31
C GLU A 89 0.11 -3.64 61.69
N ALA A 90 1.20 -4.41 61.84
CA ALA A 90 1.16 -5.81 62.28
C ALA A 90 1.12 -5.94 63.81
N PHE A 91 1.52 -4.90 64.55
CA PHE A 91 1.54 -4.89 66.02
C PHE A 91 0.17 -4.53 66.63
N PRO A 92 -0.04 -4.82 67.94
CA PRO A 92 -1.20 -4.33 68.68
C PRO A 92 -1.30 -2.79 68.63
N PRO A 93 -2.52 -2.18 68.66
CA PRO A 93 -2.71 -0.74 68.46
C PRO A 93 -1.84 0.15 69.37
N SER A 94 -1.70 -0.21 70.65
CA SER A 94 -0.91 0.55 71.63
C SER A 94 0.59 0.57 71.30
N THR A 95 1.15 -0.55 70.81
CA THR A 95 2.57 -0.65 70.45
C THR A 95 2.83 -0.11 69.04
N GLY A 96 1.94 -0.42 68.10
CA GLY A 96 2.04 0.02 66.71
C GLY A 96 1.95 1.54 66.55
N GLU A 97 1.04 2.21 67.26
CA GLU A 97 0.92 3.68 67.20
C GLU A 97 2.16 4.40 67.74
N VAL A 98 2.76 3.89 68.83
CA VAL A 98 4.00 4.45 69.38
C VAL A 98 5.14 4.29 68.38
N GLN A 99 5.35 3.08 67.86
CA GLN A 99 6.40 2.81 66.86
C GLN A 99 6.21 3.66 65.60
N ARG A 100 4.98 3.78 65.11
CA ARG A 100 4.65 4.60 63.94
C ARG A 100 5.00 6.06 64.19
N THR A 101 4.61 6.60 65.34
CA THR A 101 4.82 8.02 65.67
C THR A 101 6.30 8.35 65.80
N GLU A 102 7.08 7.48 66.46
CA GLU A 102 8.54 7.63 66.55
C GLU A 102 9.20 7.52 65.17
N SER A 103 8.81 6.52 64.38
CA SER A 103 9.37 6.31 63.04
C SER A 103 9.02 7.46 62.09
N LEU A 104 7.83 8.06 62.18
CA LEU A 104 7.45 9.25 61.41
C LEU A 104 8.23 10.50 61.81
N LYS A 105 8.54 10.68 63.10
CA LYS A 105 9.40 11.77 63.57
C LYS A 105 10.80 11.61 62.97
N SER A 106 11.43 10.45 63.12
CA SER A 106 12.75 10.18 62.54
C SER A 106 12.75 10.26 61.00
N LEU A 107 11.67 9.82 60.35
CA LEU A 107 11.53 9.91 58.90
C LEU A 107 11.53 11.37 58.45
N ARG A 108 10.84 12.26 59.17
CA ARG A 108 10.81 13.70 58.87
C ARG A 108 12.22 14.32 58.92
N ASP A 109 13.01 13.96 59.92
CA ASP A 109 14.38 14.48 60.11
C ASP A 109 15.32 14.08 58.96
N ILE A 110 15.09 12.92 58.31
CA ILE A 110 15.87 12.48 57.15
C ILE A 110 15.28 12.99 55.84
N ALA A 111 13.95 13.00 55.71
CA ALA A 111 13.27 13.31 54.45
C ALA A 111 13.41 14.79 54.05
N ILE A 112 13.27 15.71 55.01
CA ILE A 112 13.34 17.16 54.74
C ILE A 112 14.71 17.54 54.14
N PRO A 113 15.86 17.19 54.76
CA PRO A 113 17.16 17.50 54.18
C PRO A 113 17.45 16.81 52.85
N LEU A 114 16.77 15.69 52.53
CA LEU A 114 16.89 15.03 51.23
C LEU A 114 16.08 15.75 50.15
N ALA A 115 14.91 16.28 50.52
CA ALA A 115 14.00 16.99 49.62
C ALA A 115 14.44 18.44 49.37
N GLU A 116 14.99 19.15 50.36
CA GLU A 116 15.40 20.56 50.23
C GLU A 116 16.84 20.72 49.69
N ARG A 117 17.38 19.69 49.02
CA ARG A 117 18.73 19.79 48.45
C ARG A 117 18.72 20.76 47.28
N PRO A 118 19.66 21.72 47.22
CA PRO A 118 19.73 22.67 46.13
C PRO A 118 19.84 21.95 44.78
N ALA A 119 18.77 22.01 43.98
CA ALA A 119 18.76 21.52 42.61
C ALA A 119 19.21 22.64 41.65
N ARG A 120 19.55 22.29 40.40
CA ARG A 120 20.01 23.28 39.41
C ARG A 120 19.00 24.42 39.25
N GLY A 121 19.44 25.65 39.52
CA GLY A 121 18.63 26.86 39.38
C GLY A 121 17.93 27.31 40.68
N ASP A 122 17.96 26.50 41.75
CA ASP A 122 17.56 26.94 43.08
C ASP A 122 18.77 27.51 43.83
N LEU A 123 18.78 28.84 43.99
CA LEU A 123 19.81 29.57 44.73
C LEU A 123 19.41 29.78 46.20
N THR A 124 18.16 29.53 46.57
CA THR A 124 17.64 29.86 47.92
C THR A 124 17.55 28.63 48.82
N GLY A 125 17.44 27.43 48.26
CA GLY A 125 17.28 26.19 49.04
C GLY A 125 15.94 26.13 49.79
N GLU A 126 14.97 26.92 49.35
CA GLU A 126 13.63 27.01 49.94
C GLU A 126 12.62 26.08 49.24
N VAL A 127 13.02 25.40 48.16
CA VAL A 127 12.15 24.52 47.36
C VAL A 127 12.32 23.07 47.79
N CYS A 128 11.19 22.38 47.98
CA CYS A 128 11.11 20.96 48.31
C CYS A 128 11.08 20.12 47.02
N HIS A 129 12.25 19.63 46.62
CA HIS A 129 12.53 18.79 45.46
C HIS A 129 12.25 17.30 45.73
N TRP A 130 11.01 17.00 46.14
CA TRP A 130 10.62 15.62 46.48
C TRP A 130 10.03 14.84 45.29
N ALA A 131 9.54 15.53 44.26
CA ALA A 131 8.79 14.95 43.16
C ALA A 131 9.21 15.45 41.77
N ASP A 132 10.32 16.18 41.66
CA ASP A 132 10.83 16.75 40.40
C ASP A 132 11.98 15.94 39.78
N GLY A 133 12.40 14.84 40.42
CA GLY A 133 13.33 13.89 39.81
C GLY A 133 12.68 12.96 38.79
N TYR A 134 13.38 12.73 37.68
CA TYR A 134 12.98 11.80 36.62
C TYR A 134 13.30 10.35 37.06
N HIS A 135 12.37 9.40 37.03
CA HIS A 135 11.14 9.33 36.22
C HIS A 135 9.83 9.66 36.95
N LEU A 136 9.86 9.81 38.28
CA LEU A 136 8.65 9.95 39.07
C LEU A 136 7.83 11.18 38.64
N ASN A 137 8.50 12.30 38.43
CA ASN A 137 7.86 13.58 38.12
C ASN A 137 6.95 13.51 36.89
N VAL A 138 7.47 12.95 35.80
CA VAL A 138 6.78 12.76 34.52
C VAL A 138 5.63 11.77 34.68
N ARG A 139 5.78 10.70 35.47
CA ARG A 139 4.70 9.73 35.70
C ARG A 139 3.56 10.31 36.52
N LEU A 140 3.87 11.13 37.52
CA LEU A 140 2.85 11.88 38.26
C LEU A 140 2.13 12.86 37.33
N TYR A 141 2.89 13.60 36.53
CA TYR A 141 2.31 14.56 35.59
C TYR A 141 1.45 13.91 34.50
N GLU A 142 1.88 12.78 33.94
CA GLU A 142 1.09 11.96 33.01
C GLU A 142 -0.26 11.56 33.63
N LYS A 143 -0.27 11.14 34.91
CA LYS A 143 -1.50 10.79 35.62
C LYS A 143 -2.40 11.98 35.90
N LEU A 144 -1.83 13.15 36.16
CA LEU A 144 -2.59 14.40 36.30
C LEU A 144 -3.23 14.81 34.98
N LEU A 145 -2.49 14.72 33.87
CA LEU A 145 -2.98 15.06 32.54
C LEU A 145 -4.16 14.21 32.09
N VAL A 146 -4.30 12.95 32.56
CA VAL A 146 -5.48 12.12 32.26
C VAL A 146 -6.80 12.75 32.74
N SER A 147 -6.76 13.68 33.70
CA SER A 147 -7.96 14.38 34.18
C SER A 147 -8.63 15.30 33.16
N VAL A 148 -7.97 15.58 32.02
CA VAL A 148 -8.55 16.39 30.93
C VAL A 148 -9.60 15.65 30.11
N PHE A 149 -9.68 14.32 30.25
CA PHE A 149 -10.66 13.50 29.56
C PHE A 149 -11.96 13.41 30.35
N ASP A 150 -13.08 13.39 29.63
CA ASP A 150 -14.39 13.22 30.25
C ASP A 150 -14.50 11.83 30.90
N VAL A 151 -15.03 11.80 32.13
CA VAL A 151 -15.11 10.58 32.96
C VAL A 151 -16.16 9.60 32.43
N LEU A 152 -17.17 10.09 31.69
CA LEU A 152 -18.24 9.30 31.10
C LEU A 152 -17.97 8.97 29.64
N ASP A 153 -17.26 9.84 28.91
CA ASP A 153 -16.90 9.67 27.51
C ASP A 153 -15.39 9.90 27.30
N GLU A 154 -14.60 8.83 27.43
CA GLU A 154 -13.14 8.91 27.28
C GLU A 154 -12.69 9.36 25.86
N GLY A 155 -13.62 9.45 24.91
CA GLY A 155 -13.43 9.99 23.57
C GLY A 155 -13.45 11.51 23.46
N LYS A 156 -13.76 12.22 24.57
CA LYS A 156 -13.87 13.68 24.60
C LYS A 156 -13.01 14.30 25.70
N LEU A 157 -12.69 15.56 25.47
CA LEU A 157 -12.11 16.43 26.49
C LEU A 157 -13.24 17.03 27.33
N THR A 158 -12.98 17.27 28.60
CA THR A 158 -13.89 18.00 29.49
C THR A 158 -14.09 19.43 29.02
N GLU A 159 -15.26 20.02 29.27
CA GLU A 159 -15.53 21.43 28.95
C GLU A 159 -14.55 22.39 29.66
N GLU A 160 -14.09 22.03 30.86
CA GLU A 160 -13.15 22.84 31.66
C GLU A 160 -11.66 22.52 31.37
N VAL A 161 -11.33 21.96 30.19
CA VAL A 161 -9.95 21.51 29.89
C VAL A 161 -8.90 22.62 30.06
N GLU A 162 -9.21 23.85 29.69
CA GLU A 162 -8.29 24.99 29.84
C GLU A 162 -8.05 25.33 31.32
N GLU A 163 -9.10 25.29 32.16
CA GLU A 163 -9.00 25.53 33.60
C GLU A 163 -8.20 24.42 34.29
N ILE A 164 -8.42 23.16 33.89
CA ILE A 164 -7.65 22.02 34.37
C ILE A 164 -6.17 22.20 34.00
N LEU A 165 -5.85 22.53 32.74
CA LEU A 165 -4.47 22.72 32.30
C LEU A 165 -3.78 23.88 33.04
N GLU A 166 -4.48 24.98 33.29
CA GLU A 166 -3.94 26.10 34.08
C GLU A 166 -3.72 25.70 35.55
N LEU A 167 -4.62 24.90 36.13
CA LEU A 167 -4.41 24.32 37.45
C LEU A 167 -3.19 23.39 37.47
N LEU A 168 -3.01 22.55 36.45
CA LEU A 168 -1.84 21.67 36.34
C LEU A 168 -0.55 22.46 36.17
N LYS A 169 -0.59 23.61 35.50
CA LYS A 169 0.56 24.52 35.36
C LYS A 169 1.09 25.02 36.70
N SER A 170 0.21 25.21 37.69
CA SER A 170 0.63 25.56 39.06
C SER A 170 1.52 24.50 39.72
N THR A 171 1.48 23.25 39.25
CA THR A 171 2.29 22.13 39.77
C THR A 171 3.67 22.02 39.12
N TRP A 172 3.93 22.75 38.03
CA TRP A 172 5.15 22.61 37.23
C TRP A 172 6.42 22.84 38.03
N ARG A 173 6.42 23.83 38.94
CA ARG A 173 7.58 24.10 39.79
C ARG A 173 7.89 22.95 40.74
N VAL A 174 6.87 22.28 41.29
CA VAL A 174 7.01 21.16 42.24
C VAL A 174 7.44 19.87 41.53
N LEU A 175 7.01 19.69 40.28
CA LEU A 175 7.30 18.50 39.47
C LEU A 175 8.47 18.73 38.49
N GLY A 176 9.09 19.91 38.47
CA GLY A 176 10.14 20.23 37.49
C GLY A 176 9.69 20.08 36.03
N ILE A 177 8.44 20.42 35.72
CA ILE A 177 7.87 20.31 34.38
C ILE A 177 8.15 21.59 33.61
N THR A 178 8.84 21.47 32.48
CA THR A 178 9.02 22.54 31.51
C THR A 178 7.91 22.50 30.45
N GLU A 179 7.78 23.57 29.66
CA GLU A 179 6.82 23.60 28.53
C GLU A 179 7.05 22.46 27.54
N THR A 180 8.32 22.18 27.18
CA THR A 180 8.66 21.05 26.29
C THR A 180 8.26 19.70 26.88
N ILE A 181 8.49 19.48 28.18
CA ILE A 181 8.05 18.26 28.88
C ILE A 181 6.52 18.17 28.85
N HIS A 182 5.81 19.27 29.10
CA HIS A 182 4.36 19.30 29.04
C HIS A 182 3.82 18.96 27.66
N TYR A 183 4.28 19.63 26.59
CA TYR A 183 3.81 19.37 25.23
C TYR A 183 4.09 17.92 24.81
N THR A 184 5.24 17.37 25.21
CA THR A 184 5.58 15.96 24.94
C THR A 184 4.63 15.00 25.66
N CYS A 185 4.42 15.19 26.97
CA CYS A 185 3.52 14.34 27.75
C CYS A 185 2.07 14.47 27.29
N TYR A 186 1.63 15.69 26.95
CA TYR A 186 0.27 15.96 26.54
C TYR A 186 -0.03 15.40 25.14
N ALA A 187 0.90 15.57 24.19
CA ALA A 187 0.83 14.90 22.90
C ALA A 187 0.74 13.38 23.04
N TRP A 188 1.54 12.79 23.95
CA TRP A 188 1.51 11.36 24.22
C TRP A 188 0.16 10.89 24.76
N ILE A 189 -0.38 11.52 25.81
CA ILE A 189 -1.63 11.05 26.40
C ILE A 189 -2.82 11.22 25.44
N LEU A 190 -2.86 12.31 24.66
CA LEU A 190 -3.87 12.53 23.63
C LEU A 190 -3.75 11.48 22.53
N PHE A 191 -2.54 11.23 22.02
CA PHE A 191 -2.33 10.22 20.98
C PHE A 191 -2.69 8.82 21.47
N ARG A 192 -2.28 8.46 22.70
CA ARG A 192 -2.65 7.19 23.32
C ARG A 192 -4.16 7.06 23.46
N GLN A 193 -4.85 8.14 23.85
CA GLN A 193 -6.30 8.13 23.96
C GLN A 193 -6.97 7.94 22.60
N TYR A 194 -6.51 8.63 21.57
CA TYR A 194 -6.97 8.40 20.19
C TYR A 194 -6.79 6.94 19.75
N VAL A 195 -5.66 6.29 20.08
CA VAL A 195 -5.45 4.87 19.73
C VAL A 195 -6.48 3.96 20.42
N ILE A 196 -6.97 4.34 21.61
CA ILE A 196 -7.96 3.57 22.36
C ILE A 196 -9.38 3.84 21.83
N THR A 197 -9.72 5.09 21.55
CA THR A 197 -11.11 5.50 21.25
C THR A 197 -11.40 5.64 19.75
N SER A 198 -10.37 5.76 18.91
CA SER A 198 -10.45 6.11 17.49
C SER A 198 -11.11 7.47 17.20
N GLU A 199 -11.18 8.36 18.19
CA GLU A 199 -11.82 9.68 18.04
C GLU A 199 -10.91 10.70 17.34
N GLN A 200 -11.28 11.11 16.12
CA GLN A 200 -10.47 12.01 15.29
C GLN A 200 -10.24 13.38 15.95
N GLY A 201 -11.20 13.86 16.76
CA GLY A 201 -11.06 15.12 17.49
C GLY A 201 -9.81 15.11 18.38
N ILE A 202 -9.60 14.03 19.13
CA ILE A 202 -8.43 13.87 20.01
C ILE A 202 -7.12 13.84 19.20
N LEU A 203 -7.12 13.17 18.04
CA LEU A 203 -5.94 13.11 17.17
C LEU A 203 -5.48 14.50 16.73
N ARG A 204 -6.41 15.39 16.37
CA ARG A 204 -6.08 16.77 15.97
C ARG A 204 -5.49 17.56 17.14
N HIS A 205 -6.02 17.39 18.36
CA HIS A 205 -5.41 17.99 19.55
C HIS A 205 -3.99 17.45 19.77
N ALA A 206 -3.74 16.15 19.58
CA ALA A 206 -2.41 15.57 19.68
C ALA A 206 -1.43 16.19 18.66
N ILE A 207 -1.87 16.38 17.42
CA ILE A 207 -1.10 17.06 16.37
C ILE A 207 -0.73 18.49 16.79
N ASP A 208 -1.67 19.22 17.35
CA ASP A 208 -1.43 20.61 17.79
C ASP A 208 -0.45 20.68 18.95
N GLN A 209 -0.46 19.72 19.88
CA GLN A 209 0.56 19.62 20.92
C GLN A 209 1.93 19.22 20.34
N LEU A 210 1.98 18.27 19.40
CA LEU A 210 3.22 17.86 18.73
C LEU A 210 3.90 19.04 18.00
N LYS A 211 3.12 19.92 17.36
CA LYS A 211 3.63 21.13 16.69
C LYS A 211 4.25 22.15 17.65
N LYS A 212 3.83 22.14 18.92
CA LYS A 212 4.35 23.06 19.97
C LYS A 212 5.66 22.58 20.58
N ILE A 213 6.08 21.34 20.34
CA ILE A 213 7.37 20.82 20.82
C ILE A 213 8.48 21.51 20.02
N PRO A 214 9.36 22.31 20.66
CA PRO A 214 10.44 23.00 19.96
C PRO A 214 11.50 22.02 19.48
N LEU A 215 12.04 22.29 18.30
CA LEU A 215 13.22 21.61 17.77
C LEU A 215 14.43 21.86 18.70
N LYS A 216 15.38 20.93 18.77
CA LYS A 216 16.62 21.04 19.58
C LYS A 216 17.32 22.37 19.31
N GLU A 217 17.40 22.80 18.06
CA GLU A 217 17.97 24.09 17.63
C GLU A 217 17.22 25.33 18.16
N GLN A 218 15.93 25.20 18.45
CA GLN A 218 15.08 26.29 18.95
C GLN A 218 15.13 26.42 20.49
N ARG A 219 15.62 25.38 21.18
CA ARG A 219 15.69 25.34 22.65
C ARG A 219 16.87 26.16 23.19
N GLY A 220 16.69 26.76 24.36
CA GLY A 220 17.76 27.45 25.08
C GLY A 220 18.84 26.49 25.61
N PRO A 221 20.07 26.95 25.89
CA PRO A 221 21.18 26.09 26.33
C PRO A 221 20.89 25.35 27.64
N GLN A 222 20.20 26.01 28.58
CA GLN A 222 19.79 25.38 29.85
C GLN A 222 18.78 24.26 29.65
N GLU A 223 17.78 24.47 28.79
CA GLU A 223 16.76 23.46 28.48
C GLU A 223 17.36 22.25 27.75
N ARG A 224 18.28 22.48 26.80
CA ARG A 224 19.01 21.39 26.13
C ARG A 224 19.78 20.54 27.12
N LEU A 225 20.50 21.16 28.05
CA LEU A 225 21.25 20.44 29.09
C LEU A 225 20.31 19.68 30.03
N HIS A 226 19.16 20.26 30.36
CA HIS A 226 18.16 19.61 31.19
C HIS A 226 17.58 18.37 30.50
N LEU A 227 17.04 18.50 29.28
CA LEU A 227 16.48 17.37 28.53
C LEU A 227 17.53 16.30 28.22
N LYS A 228 18.78 16.69 27.94
CA LYS A 228 19.91 15.75 27.76
C LYS A 228 20.29 15.03 29.06
N SER A 229 19.88 15.50 30.23
CA SER A 229 20.08 14.74 31.47
C SER A 229 19.00 13.68 31.69
N LEU A 230 17.86 13.77 31.00
CA LEU A 230 16.71 12.89 31.19
C LEU A 230 16.80 11.65 30.30
N HIS A 231 17.22 10.54 30.89
CA HIS A 231 17.41 9.27 30.20
C HIS A 231 16.78 8.11 30.98
N VAL A 232 16.07 7.23 30.27
CA VAL A 232 15.47 6.00 30.78
C VAL A 232 16.27 4.83 30.24
N ARG A 233 16.62 3.89 31.11
CA ARG A 233 17.13 2.59 30.68
C ARG A 233 15.95 1.65 30.39
N VAL A 234 15.85 1.19 29.15
CA VAL A 234 14.85 0.23 28.71
C VAL A 234 15.53 -1.10 28.45
N ASP A 235 15.16 -2.12 29.22
CA ASP A 235 15.59 -3.50 28.97
C ASP A 235 14.73 -4.10 27.85
N GLY A 236 15.35 -4.43 26.71
CA GLY A 236 14.71 -5.11 25.59
C GLY A 236 15.33 -6.47 25.29
N GLU A 237 14.71 -7.22 24.36
CA GLU A 237 15.19 -8.54 23.92
C GLU A 237 16.62 -8.50 23.33
N GLU A 238 17.03 -7.36 22.77
CA GLU A 238 18.36 -7.10 22.20
C GLU A 238 19.34 -6.43 23.20
N GLY A 239 18.97 -6.35 24.49
CA GLY A 239 19.76 -5.74 25.57
C GLY A 239 19.19 -4.42 26.12
N SER A 240 19.87 -3.89 27.14
CA SER A 240 19.55 -2.61 27.79
C SER A 240 19.91 -1.43 26.87
N ARG A 241 18.93 -0.64 26.45
CA ARG A 241 19.13 0.61 25.70
C ARG A 241 18.85 1.82 26.56
N ASP A 242 19.71 2.82 26.48
CA ASP A 242 19.46 4.12 27.10
C ASP A 242 18.71 5.00 26.11
N VAL A 243 17.57 5.56 26.54
CA VAL A 243 16.62 6.26 25.69
C VAL A 243 16.34 7.63 26.29
N SER A 244 16.44 8.69 25.49
CA SER A 244 16.15 10.04 25.96
C SER A 244 14.68 10.22 26.33
N PHE A 245 14.36 11.22 27.16
CA PHE A 245 12.98 11.56 27.50
C PHE A 245 12.08 11.65 26.26
N LEU A 246 12.46 12.45 25.25
CA LEU A 246 11.66 12.61 24.04
C LEU A 246 11.50 11.28 23.28
N GLN A 247 12.57 10.50 23.14
CA GLN A 247 12.49 9.20 22.47
C GLN A 247 11.53 8.25 23.19
N SER A 248 11.49 8.25 24.52
CA SER A 248 10.64 7.36 25.31
C SER A 248 9.13 7.57 25.04
N PHE A 249 8.72 8.79 24.70
CA PHE A 249 7.34 9.14 24.39
C PHE A 249 7.04 9.14 22.88
N LEU A 250 7.98 9.62 22.07
CA LEU A 250 7.77 9.82 20.63
C LEU A 250 8.02 8.55 19.81
N SER A 251 8.95 7.68 20.21
CA SER A 251 9.21 6.44 19.46
C SER A 251 8.01 5.47 19.42
N PRO A 252 7.23 5.29 20.50
CA PRO A 252 5.99 4.50 20.41
C PRO A 252 4.96 5.10 19.45
N ILE A 253 4.82 6.43 19.41
CA ILE A 253 3.94 7.13 18.46
C ILE A 253 4.40 6.86 17.03
N GLN A 254 5.71 7.03 16.76
CA GLN A 254 6.30 6.77 15.45
C GLN A 254 6.07 5.33 15.00
N LYS A 255 6.40 4.35 15.84
CA LYS A 255 6.24 2.92 15.53
C LYS A 255 4.80 2.56 15.20
N TRP A 256 3.85 3.13 15.93
CA TRP A 256 2.44 2.93 15.65
C TRP A 256 2.05 3.53 14.30
N ALA A 257 2.44 4.78 14.04
CA ALA A 257 2.11 5.47 12.78
C ALA A 257 2.75 4.77 11.57
N ASP A 258 4.01 4.36 11.69
CA ASP A 258 4.74 3.59 10.67
C ASP A 258 4.02 2.28 10.35
N LYS A 259 3.53 1.57 11.37
CA LYS A 259 2.77 0.34 11.19
C LYS A 259 1.45 0.59 10.44
N GLN A 260 0.73 1.65 10.78
CA GLN A 260 -0.53 1.98 10.10
C GLN A 260 -0.29 2.38 8.64
N LEU A 261 0.67 3.27 8.39
CA LEU A 261 1.00 3.78 7.06
C LEU A 261 1.71 2.73 6.19
N GLY A 262 2.45 1.79 6.79
CA GLY A 262 3.10 0.69 6.08
C GLY A 262 2.14 -0.33 5.45
N ASP A 263 0.84 -0.30 5.81
CA ASP A 263 -0.23 -1.03 5.11
C ASP A 263 -1.51 -0.16 5.07
N TYR A 264 -1.38 1.07 4.57
CA TYR A 264 -2.49 2.02 4.54
C TYR A 264 -3.71 1.51 3.76
N HIS A 265 -3.51 0.62 2.78
CA HIS A 265 -4.60 0.00 2.02
C HIS A 265 -5.52 -0.87 2.90
N LEU A 266 -4.98 -1.42 3.99
CA LEU A 266 -5.73 -2.24 4.95
C LEU A 266 -6.30 -1.39 6.09
N ASN A 267 -5.52 -0.41 6.56
CA ASN A 267 -5.81 0.30 7.80
C ASN A 267 -6.70 1.53 7.64
N PHE A 268 -6.84 2.08 6.42
CA PHE A 268 -7.66 3.28 6.19
C PHE A 268 -8.78 3.01 5.19
N ALA A 269 -10.00 3.37 5.60
CA ALA A 269 -11.19 3.32 4.75
C ALA A 269 -11.22 4.47 3.73
N GLU A 270 -12.06 4.32 2.71
CA GLU A 270 -12.18 5.26 1.59
C GLU A 270 -12.62 6.65 2.09
N GLY A 271 -11.90 7.70 1.69
CA GLY A 271 -12.20 9.09 2.06
C GLY A 271 -11.79 9.51 3.48
N SER A 272 -10.99 8.69 4.18
CA SER A 272 -10.61 8.98 5.56
C SER A 272 -9.62 10.16 5.69
N MET A 273 -10.11 11.29 6.23
CA MET A 273 -9.26 12.41 6.67
C MET A 273 -8.22 12.00 7.73
N VAL A 274 -8.46 10.87 8.41
CA VAL A 274 -7.58 10.36 9.47
C VAL A 274 -6.20 9.99 8.91
N MET A 275 -6.10 9.49 7.68
CA MET A 275 -4.81 9.15 7.10
C MET A 275 -3.91 10.38 6.96
N GLU A 276 -4.46 11.52 6.55
CA GLU A 276 -3.72 12.78 6.45
C GLU A 276 -3.18 13.23 7.82
N ASP A 277 -4.03 13.14 8.84
CA ASP A 277 -3.67 13.46 10.22
C ASP A 277 -2.53 12.52 10.71
N ILE A 278 -2.61 11.22 10.42
CA ILE A 278 -1.56 10.24 10.79
C ILE A 278 -0.26 10.46 10.00
N VAL A 279 -0.31 10.80 8.71
CA VAL A 279 0.89 11.22 7.95
C VAL A 279 1.52 12.44 8.61
N THR A 280 0.71 13.41 9.04
CA THR A 280 1.19 14.61 9.74
C THR A 280 1.87 14.26 11.07
N VAL A 281 1.26 13.39 11.88
CA VAL A 281 1.88 12.86 13.11
C VAL A 281 3.23 12.19 12.78
N ALA A 282 3.25 11.26 11.84
CA ALA A 282 4.44 10.51 11.48
C ALA A 282 5.59 11.43 11.02
N MET A 283 5.30 12.48 10.26
CA MET A 283 6.34 13.43 9.80
C MET A 283 6.86 14.31 10.94
N ILE A 284 5.98 14.83 11.80
CA ILE A 284 6.39 15.69 12.93
C ILE A 284 7.24 14.89 13.93
N VAL A 285 6.76 13.72 14.33
CA VAL A 285 7.42 12.85 15.32
C VAL A 285 8.78 12.39 14.82
N ARG A 286 8.85 11.96 13.56
CA ARG A 286 10.10 11.58 12.89
C ARG A 286 11.11 12.70 12.89
N ARG A 287 10.70 13.92 12.53
CA ARG A 287 11.58 15.09 12.53
C ARG A 287 12.13 15.38 13.94
N LEU A 288 11.27 15.33 14.96
CA LEU A 288 11.67 15.49 16.36
C LEU A 288 12.68 14.40 16.79
N LEU A 289 12.45 13.15 16.41
CA LEU A 289 13.33 12.03 16.76
C LEU A 289 14.70 12.07 16.06
N LEU A 290 14.74 12.48 14.78
CA LEU A 290 15.99 12.58 14.02
C LEU A 290 16.95 13.61 14.63
N GLU A 291 16.42 14.74 15.08
CA GLU A 291 17.22 15.81 15.70
C GLU A 291 17.75 15.45 17.10
N GLU A 292 17.04 14.58 17.83
CA GLU A 292 17.45 14.08 19.13
C GLU A 292 18.56 13.02 19.04
N SER A 293 18.77 12.41 17.87
CA SER A 293 19.82 11.40 17.71
C SER A 293 21.21 12.06 17.73
N ASP A 294 22.10 11.56 18.59
CA ASP A 294 23.52 11.97 18.65
C ASP A 294 24.37 11.26 17.57
N ILE A 295 23.73 10.51 16.66
CA ILE A 295 24.39 9.86 15.52
C ILE A 295 24.72 10.96 14.50
N PRO A 296 25.98 11.10 14.06
CA PRO A 296 26.34 12.11 13.07
C PRO A 296 25.51 11.91 11.79
N VAL A 297 24.94 13.02 11.32
CA VAL A 297 23.99 13.20 10.18
C VAL A 297 24.40 12.50 8.86
N GLN A 298 25.59 11.91 8.79
CA GLN A 298 26.16 11.27 7.61
C GLN A 298 25.72 9.80 7.40
N SER A 299 25.01 9.18 8.35
CA SER A 299 24.48 7.82 8.22
C SER A 299 22.96 7.82 8.02
N SER A 300 22.53 7.94 6.75
CA SER A 300 21.15 7.73 6.28
C SER A 300 20.06 8.63 6.90
N THR A 301 20.10 9.95 6.66
CA THR A 301 18.89 10.76 6.78
C THR A 301 17.94 10.41 5.64
N VAL A 302 17.07 9.43 5.85
CA VAL A 302 15.91 9.20 4.99
C VAL A 302 15.14 10.53 4.95
N SER A 303 14.95 11.13 3.78
CA SER A 303 14.17 12.36 3.64
C SER A 303 12.68 12.08 3.90
N ASP A 304 11.86 13.14 4.07
CA ASP A 304 10.41 12.95 4.13
C ASP A 304 9.88 12.27 2.87
N ARG A 305 10.49 12.54 1.71
CA ARG A 305 10.17 11.88 0.44
C ARG A 305 10.48 10.38 0.51
N ASP A 306 11.68 10.03 0.95
CA ASP A 306 12.10 8.63 1.10
C ASP A 306 11.20 7.87 2.07
N GLN A 307 10.75 8.51 3.16
CA GLN A 307 9.83 7.89 4.10
C GLN A 307 8.44 7.62 3.48
N ILE A 308 7.92 8.57 2.71
CA ILE A 308 6.66 8.37 1.97
C ILE A 308 6.82 7.25 0.93
N GLU A 309 7.95 7.20 0.21
CA GLU A 309 8.25 6.11 -0.71
C GLU A 309 8.31 4.75 -0.01
N LEU A 310 8.87 4.67 1.20
CA LEU A 310 8.87 3.45 2.02
C LEU A 310 7.46 3.01 2.40
N TYR A 311 6.56 3.92 2.79
CA TYR A 311 5.17 3.59 3.07
C TYR A 311 4.43 3.11 1.82
N ILE A 312 4.60 3.80 0.68
CA ILE A 312 4.03 3.38 -0.60
C ILE A 312 4.53 1.98 -0.96
N SER A 313 5.84 1.76 -0.90
CA SER A 313 6.47 0.47 -1.21
C SER A 313 5.95 -0.67 -0.34
N SER A 314 5.92 -0.48 0.98
CA SER A 314 5.40 -1.47 1.92
C SER A 314 3.92 -1.77 1.67
N SER A 315 3.09 -0.73 1.57
CA SER A 315 1.65 -0.85 1.46
C SER A 315 1.21 -1.44 0.12
N VAL A 316 1.83 -0.99 -0.98
CA VAL A 316 1.60 -1.53 -2.33
C VAL A 316 2.04 -3.00 -2.41
N LYS A 317 3.20 -3.35 -1.83
CA LYS A 317 3.67 -4.74 -1.77
C LYS A 317 2.70 -5.65 -1.00
N ASN A 318 2.21 -5.20 0.16
CA ASN A 318 1.24 -5.94 0.97
C ASN A 318 -0.10 -6.08 0.24
N SER A 319 -0.60 -5.02 -0.39
CA SER A 319 -1.84 -5.04 -1.18
C SER A 319 -1.73 -5.98 -2.39
N PHE A 320 -0.63 -5.90 -3.15
CA PHE A 320 -0.37 -6.79 -4.29
C PHE A 320 -0.29 -8.25 -3.85
N ALA A 321 0.36 -8.55 -2.72
CA ALA A 321 0.42 -9.91 -2.17
C ALA A 321 -0.98 -10.45 -1.80
N ARG A 322 -1.85 -9.60 -1.24
CA ARG A 322 -3.25 -9.95 -0.94
C ARG A 322 -4.07 -10.22 -2.21
N ILE A 323 -3.91 -9.40 -3.25
CA ILE A 323 -4.55 -9.62 -4.55
C ILE A 323 -4.09 -10.93 -5.16
N LEU A 324 -2.78 -11.21 -5.15
CA LEU A 324 -2.23 -12.46 -5.68
C LEU A 324 -2.84 -13.68 -4.99
N GLN A 325 -2.91 -13.67 -3.66
CA GLN A 325 -3.56 -14.74 -2.90
C GLN A 325 -5.05 -14.88 -3.17
N ALA A 326 -5.75 -13.78 -3.49
CA ALA A 326 -7.17 -13.81 -3.82
C ALA A 326 -7.41 -14.42 -5.21
N VAL A 327 -6.57 -14.05 -6.19
CA VAL A 327 -6.59 -14.62 -7.55
C VAL A 327 -6.21 -16.09 -7.55
N ASP A 328 -5.22 -16.51 -6.75
CA ASP A 328 -4.85 -17.94 -6.64
C ASP A 328 -5.97 -18.81 -6.06
N LYS A 329 -6.89 -18.21 -5.29
CA LYS A 329 -8.03 -18.90 -4.65
C LYS A 329 -9.32 -18.83 -5.46
N SER A 330 -9.39 -18.01 -6.50
CA SER A 330 -10.61 -17.85 -7.27
C SER A 330 -10.78 -19.02 -8.24
N ASP A 331 -11.85 -19.81 -8.06
CA ASP A 331 -12.34 -20.79 -9.04
C ASP A 331 -13.05 -20.08 -10.21
N THR A 332 -12.38 -19.12 -10.85
CA THR A 332 -12.90 -18.45 -12.04
C THR A 332 -12.82 -19.40 -13.21
N MET A 333 -13.91 -20.13 -13.45
CA MET A 333 -14.13 -20.98 -14.62
C MET A 333 -14.07 -20.12 -15.90
N GLY A 334 -12.88 -19.96 -16.48
CA GLY A 334 -12.68 -19.46 -17.84
C GLY A 334 -11.75 -18.25 -18.04
N GLU A 335 -11.32 -17.54 -16.99
CA GLU A 335 -10.39 -16.40 -17.13
C GLU A 335 -9.00 -16.74 -16.58
N HIS A 336 -7.96 -16.44 -17.35
CA HIS A 336 -6.58 -16.75 -16.97
C HIS A 336 -6.15 -15.90 -15.76
N PRO A 337 -5.49 -16.48 -14.73
CA PRO A 337 -5.10 -15.76 -13.50
C PRO A 337 -4.32 -14.47 -13.73
N LEU A 338 -3.43 -14.43 -14.74
CA LEU A 338 -2.70 -13.20 -15.10
C LEU A 338 -3.61 -12.09 -15.65
N ALA A 339 -4.66 -12.42 -16.39
CA ALA A 339 -5.61 -11.43 -16.91
C ALA A 339 -6.42 -10.82 -15.75
N LEU A 340 -6.90 -11.67 -14.83
CA LEU A 340 -7.57 -11.25 -13.61
C LEU A 340 -6.67 -10.39 -12.72
N LEU A 341 -5.41 -10.81 -12.54
CA LEU A 341 -4.43 -10.05 -11.78
C LEU A 341 -4.20 -8.65 -12.39
N ALA A 342 -4.16 -8.53 -13.72
CA ALA A 342 -4.01 -7.24 -14.38
C ALA A 342 -5.18 -6.29 -14.08
N GLU A 343 -6.42 -6.80 -14.14
CA GLU A 343 -7.62 -6.02 -13.83
C GLU A 343 -7.68 -5.61 -12.35
N GLU A 344 -7.32 -6.50 -11.42
CA GLU A 344 -7.27 -6.16 -9.99
C GLU A 344 -6.17 -5.14 -9.66
N VAL A 345 -5.00 -5.25 -10.30
CA VAL A 345 -3.92 -4.24 -10.17
C VAL A 345 -4.37 -2.89 -10.73
N LYS A 346 -5.10 -2.88 -11.84
CA LYS A 346 -5.67 -1.65 -12.41
C LYS A 346 -6.71 -1.02 -11.48
N LYS A 347 -7.56 -1.84 -10.84
CA LYS A 347 -8.52 -1.36 -9.82
C LYS A 347 -7.79 -0.76 -8.62
N LEU A 348 -6.73 -1.41 -8.14
CA LEU A 348 -5.89 -0.89 -7.07
C LEU A 348 -5.30 0.48 -7.44
N LEU A 349 -4.75 0.64 -8.64
CA LEU A 349 -4.22 1.93 -9.10
C LEU A 349 -5.27 3.04 -9.16
N LYS A 350 -6.48 2.73 -9.63
CA LYS A 350 -7.59 3.69 -9.63
C LYS A 350 -7.94 4.14 -8.22
N LYS A 351 -7.95 3.19 -7.27
CA LYS A 351 -8.17 3.47 -5.85
C LYS A 351 -7.06 4.36 -5.28
N ASP A 352 -5.80 4.04 -5.55
CA ASP A 352 -4.65 4.82 -5.12
C ASP A 352 -4.73 6.25 -5.62
N SER A 353 -4.88 6.41 -6.93
CA SER A 353 -4.90 7.71 -7.60
C SER A 353 -5.99 8.64 -7.08
N THR A 354 -7.12 8.08 -6.63
CA THR A 354 -8.28 8.88 -6.19
C THR A 354 -8.30 9.12 -4.68
N MET A 355 -7.81 8.18 -3.88
CA MET A 355 -7.97 8.23 -2.41
C MET A 355 -6.67 8.58 -1.67
N PHE A 356 -5.59 7.86 -1.98
CA PHE A 356 -4.37 7.92 -1.18
C PHE A 356 -3.34 8.89 -1.76
N MET A 357 -3.19 8.91 -3.08
CA MET A 357 -2.21 9.76 -3.75
C MET A 357 -2.45 11.26 -3.51
N PRO A 358 -3.69 11.80 -3.48
CA PRO A 358 -3.90 13.22 -3.16
C PRO A 358 -3.37 13.63 -1.78
N ILE A 359 -3.33 12.71 -0.82
CA ILE A 359 -2.77 12.94 0.53
C ILE A 359 -1.24 12.90 0.48
N LEU A 360 -0.68 11.85 -0.12
CA LEU A 360 0.77 11.62 -0.16
C LEU A 360 1.50 12.63 -1.07
N CYS A 361 0.86 13.06 -2.17
CA CYS A 361 1.40 14.05 -3.10
C CYS A 361 1.64 15.43 -2.46
N ARG A 362 0.93 15.77 -1.36
CA ARG A 362 1.18 17.02 -0.61
C ARG A 362 2.60 17.08 -0.04
N ARG A 363 3.22 15.92 0.22
CA ARG A 363 4.57 15.80 0.80
C ARG A 363 5.58 15.28 -0.20
N HIS A 364 5.14 14.43 -1.13
CA HIS A 364 5.98 13.87 -2.18
C HIS A 364 5.26 13.92 -3.54
N PRO A 365 5.56 14.93 -4.39
CA PRO A 365 4.85 15.13 -5.66
C PRO A 365 4.80 13.91 -6.58
N HIS A 366 5.82 13.03 -6.54
CA HIS A 366 5.90 11.83 -7.38
C HIS A 366 5.32 10.56 -6.74
N ALA A 367 4.56 10.66 -5.64
CA ALA A 367 3.96 9.51 -4.97
C ALA A 367 3.15 8.60 -5.93
N THR A 368 2.35 9.21 -6.81
CA THR A 368 1.58 8.49 -7.85
C THR A 368 2.50 7.70 -8.79
N ILE A 369 3.61 8.31 -9.22
CA ILE A 369 4.58 7.68 -10.14
C ILE A 369 5.25 6.50 -9.44
N VAL A 370 5.59 6.64 -8.16
CA VAL A 370 6.20 5.57 -7.36
C VAL A 370 5.23 4.38 -7.23
N SER A 371 3.96 4.60 -6.85
CA SER A 371 2.96 3.53 -6.75
C SER A 371 2.76 2.83 -8.12
N ALA A 372 2.57 3.60 -9.19
CA ALA A 372 2.38 3.08 -10.54
C ALA A 372 3.57 2.27 -11.04
N SER A 373 4.80 2.74 -10.78
CA SER A 373 6.03 2.04 -11.18
C SER A 373 6.24 0.74 -10.40
N LEU A 374 5.88 0.71 -9.12
CA LEU A 374 5.97 -0.50 -8.30
C LEU A 374 4.99 -1.57 -8.77
N LEU A 375 3.73 -1.19 -9.03
CA LEU A 375 2.72 -2.13 -9.53
C LEU A 375 3.03 -2.62 -10.94
N HIS A 376 3.56 -1.76 -11.81
CA HIS A 376 4.11 -2.15 -13.11
C HIS A 376 5.18 -3.24 -12.94
N LYS A 377 6.18 -3.00 -12.09
CA LYS A 377 7.25 -3.97 -11.83
C LYS A 377 6.74 -5.28 -11.24
N PHE A 378 5.81 -5.23 -10.29
CA PHE A 378 5.28 -6.45 -9.64
C PHE A 378 4.46 -7.31 -10.60
N TYR A 379 3.57 -6.70 -11.40
CA TYR A 379 2.84 -7.42 -12.43
C TYR A 379 3.77 -7.92 -13.54
N GLY A 380 4.67 -7.07 -14.04
CA GLY A 380 5.65 -7.42 -15.08
C GLY A 380 6.51 -8.63 -14.71
N ASN A 381 6.94 -8.75 -13.45
CA ASN A 381 7.67 -9.93 -12.98
C ASN A 381 6.85 -11.23 -13.04
N LYS A 382 5.53 -11.16 -12.89
CA LYS A 382 4.62 -12.31 -13.01
C LYS A 382 4.25 -12.61 -14.46
N LEU A 383 4.15 -11.57 -15.28
CA LEU A 383 3.81 -11.66 -16.70
C LEU A 383 4.97 -12.20 -17.55
N LYS A 384 6.21 -11.83 -17.24
CA LYS A 384 7.38 -12.13 -18.07
C LYS A 384 7.52 -13.61 -18.47
N PRO A 385 7.42 -14.60 -17.56
CA PRO A 385 7.52 -16.01 -17.94
C PRO A 385 6.45 -16.43 -18.96
N PHE A 386 5.23 -15.88 -18.85
CA PHE A 386 4.14 -16.17 -19.79
C PHE A 386 4.44 -15.59 -21.18
N VAL A 387 4.89 -14.33 -21.24
CA VAL A 387 5.27 -13.65 -22.49
C VAL A 387 6.43 -14.36 -23.18
N ASP A 388 7.45 -14.77 -22.43
CA ASP A 388 8.63 -15.48 -22.97
C ASP A 388 8.25 -16.88 -23.53
N SER A 389 7.19 -17.50 -23.01
CA SER A 389 6.69 -18.82 -23.45
C SER A 389 5.64 -18.78 -24.58
N ALA A 390 5.15 -17.60 -24.95
CA ALA A 390 4.03 -17.47 -25.87
C ALA A 390 4.47 -17.69 -27.33
N GLU A 391 4.31 -18.91 -27.83
CA GLU A 391 4.65 -19.26 -29.23
C GLU A 391 3.46 -19.23 -30.19
N HIS A 392 2.25 -19.50 -29.69
CA HIS A 392 1.02 -19.71 -30.45
C HIS A 392 -0.13 -18.87 -29.92
N LEU A 393 -1.11 -18.58 -30.80
CA LEU A 393 -2.32 -17.84 -30.44
C LEU A 393 -3.31 -18.78 -29.74
N THR A 394 -3.18 -18.91 -28.42
CA THR A 394 -4.06 -19.70 -27.55
C THR A 394 -5.14 -18.84 -26.89
N GLU A 395 -6.14 -19.46 -26.27
CA GLU A 395 -7.17 -18.76 -25.49
C GLU A 395 -6.55 -17.94 -24.34
N ASP A 396 -5.52 -18.49 -23.67
CA ASP A 396 -4.78 -17.78 -22.62
C ASP A 396 -4.10 -16.52 -23.16
N VAL A 397 -3.47 -16.58 -24.34
CA VAL A 397 -2.83 -15.41 -24.97
C VAL A 397 -3.87 -14.35 -25.31
N VAL A 398 -5.03 -14.77 -25.84
CA VAL A 398 -6.15 -13.87 -26.18
C VAL A 398 -6.77 -13.24 -24.93
N SER A 399 -6.66 -13.86 -23.76
CA SER A 399 -7.10 -13.30 -22.49
C SER A 399 -6.04 -12.38 -21.84
N VAL A 400 -4.79 -12.84 -21.75
CA VAL A 400 -3.72 -12.17 -20.98
C VAL A 400 -3.15 -10.95 -21.69
N PHE A 401 -2.87 -11.04 -23.00
CA PHE A 401 -2.19 -9.96 -23.71
C PHE A 401 -3.02 -8.66 -23.74
N PRO A 402 -4.33 -8.68 -24.03
CA PRO A 402 -5.13 -7.45 -23.98
C PRO A 402 -5.21 -6.85 -22.57
N ALA A 403 -5.35 -7.68 -21.54
CA ALA A 403 -5.42 -7.22 -20.15
C ALA A 403 -4.08 -6.59 -19.70
N ALA A 404 -2.96 -7.21 -20.06
CA ALA A 404 -1.61 -6.72 -19.78
C ALA A 404 -1.32 -5.38 -20.48
N ASP A 405 -1.63 -5.28 -21.77
CA ASP A 405 -1.44 -4.04 -22.54
C ASP A 405 -2.35 -2.93 -22.00
N ASN A 406 -3.61 -3.23 -21.71
CA ASN A 406 -4.53 -2.25 -21.14
C ASN A 406 -4.04 -1.71 -19.79
N LEU A 407 -3.52 -2.58 -18.91
CA LEU A 407 -2.89 -2.16 -17.66
C LEU A 407 -1.66 -1.29 -17.91
N GLU A 408 -0.77 -1.68 -18.83
CA GLU A 408 0.43 -0.90 -19.16
C GLU A 408 0.08 0.48 -19.71
N GLN A 409 -0.84 0.58 -20.67
CA GLN A 409 -1.31 1.87 -21.21
C GLN A 409 -1.90 2.76 -20.11
N TYR A 410 -2.73 2.19 -19.23
CA TYR A 410 -3.29 2.93 -18.10
C TYR A 410 -2.21 3.47 -17.15
N ILE A 411 -1.19 2.66 -16.83
CA ILE A 411 -0.04 3.08 -16.01
C ILE A 411 0.74 4.20 -16.69
N LEU A 412 1.02 4.05 -17.99
CA LEU A 412 1.78 5.05 -18.75
C LEU A 412 1.01 6.38 -18.78
N ASP A 413 -0.29 6.35 -19.04
CA ASP A 413 -1.13 7.56 -19.06
C ASP A 413 -1.25 8.20 -17.67
N LEU A 414 -1.34 7.40 -16.61
CA LEU A 414 -1.33 7.91 -15.24
C LEU A 414 -0.01 8.62 -14.90
N ILE A 415 1.14 8.04 -15.32
CA ILE A 415 2.45 8.66 -15.12
C ILE A 415 2.58 9.96 -15.94
N LYS A 416 2.12 9.98 -17.20
CA LYS A 416 2.11 11.21 -18.02
C LYS A 416 1.29 12.31 -17.34
N SER A 417 0.11 11.97 -16.85
CA SER A 417 -0.78 12.93 -16.17
C SER A 417 -0.18 13.46 -14.86
N ALA A 418 0.66 12.68 -14.17
CA ALA A 418 1.29 13.11 -12.92
C ALA A 418 2.58 13.93 -13.14
N CYS A 419 3.15 13.94 -14.34
CA CYS A 419 4.34 14.71 -14.70
C CYS A 419 3.96 16.06 -15.34
N GLU A 420 3.66 17.07 -14.53
CA GLU A 420 3.40 18.44 -15.00
C GLU A 420 4.69 19.20 -15.37
N GLY A 421 5.43 18.73 -16.38
CA GLY A 421 6.55 19.49 -16.98
C GLY A 421 7.98 18.95 -16.75
N GLU A 422 8.14 17.80 -16.12
CA GLU A 422 9.43 17.09 -16.05
C GLU A 422 9.62 16.10 -17.21
N ASN A 423 10.86 15.70 -17.50
CA ASN A 423 11.19 14.73 -18.55
C ASN A 423 10.56 13.36 -18.23
N VAL A 424 9.33 13.15 -18.70
CA VAL A 424 8.57 11.89 -18.63
C VAL A 424 9.41 10.72 -19.16
N GLU A 425 10.31 11.00 -20.11
CA GLU A 425 11.31 10.06 -20.62
C GLU A 425 12.17 9.41 -19.52
N ILE A 426 12.55 10.12 -18.46
CA ILE A 426 13.40 9.56 -17.40
C ILE A 426 12.64 8.47 -16.63
N HIS A 427 11.36 8.70 -16.36
CA HIS A 427 10.49 7.73 -15.69
C HIS A 427 10.21 6.53 -16.60
N PHE A 428 9.95 6.78 -17.89
CA PHE A 428 9.78 5.70 -18.85
C PHE A 428 11.04 4.88 -19.09
N ARG A 429 12.24 5.47 -19.05
CA ARG A 429 13.50 4.71 -19.11
C ARG A 429 13.72 3.80 -17.91
N LYS A 430 13.13 4.12 -16.76
CA LYS A 430 13.19 3.28 -15.55
C LYS A 430 12.18 2.13 -15.59
N LEU A 431 11.12 2.26 -16.37
CA LEU A 431 10.16 1.18 -16.63
C LEU A 431 10.69 0.34 -17.79
N ASN A 432 10.70 -0.98 -17.63
CA ASN A 432 10.98 -1.90 -18.73
C ASN A 432 9.63 -2.27 -19.35
N PRO A 433 9.23 -1.72 -20.52
CA PRO A 433 7.91 -1.99 -21.08
C PRO A 433 7.71 -3.49 -21.30
N TYR A 434 6.46 -3.96 -21.20
CA TYR A 434 6.14 -5.38 -21.38
C TYR A 434 6.32 -5.85 -22.82
N GLN A 435 6.31 -4.92 -23.78
CA GLN A 435 6.47 -5.19 -25.22
C GLN A 435 5.40 -6.14 -25.79
N ILE A 436 4.19 -6.11 -25.23
CA ILE A 436 3.10 -7.01 -25.62
C ILE A 436 2.83 -6.93 -27.11
N GLU A 437 2.73 -5.72 -27.69
CA GLU A 437 2.50 -5.50 -29.12
C GLU A 437 3.54 -6.19 -30.04
N SER A 438 4.81 -6.24 -29.62
CA SER A 438 5.89 -6.86 -30.40
C SER A 438 5.76 -8.39 -30.40
N VAL A 439 5.53 -8.96 -29.21
CA VAL A 439 5.40 -10.41 -29.03
C VAL A 439 4.11 -10.91 -29.67
N SER A 440 3.00 -10.21 -29.44
CA SER A 440 1.71 -10.52 -30.04
C SER A 440 1.73 -10.44 -31.55
N GLY A 441 2.36 -9.42 -32.13
CA GLY A 441 2.52 -9.30 -33.59
C GLY A 441 3.23 -10.52 -34.18
N THR A 442 4.26 -11.02 -33.50
CA THR A 442 4.97 -12.24 -33.92
C THR A 442 4.08 -13.48 -33.86
N VAL A 443 3.34 -13.66 -32.76
CA VAL A 443 2.44 -14.80 -32.56
C VAL A 443 1.29 -14.77 -33.58
N VAL A 444 0.68 -13.60 -33.80
CA VAL A 444 -0.38 -13.38 -34.78
C VAL A 444 0.13 -13.65 -36.19
N MET A 445 1.33 -13.17 -36.56
CA MET A 445 1.91 -13.45 -37.87
C MET A 445 2.13 -14.95 -38.12
N ARG A 446 2.60 -15.69 -37.11
CA ARG A 446 2.74 -17.15 -37.23
C ARG A 446 1.40 -17.83 -37.43
N TRP A 447 0.37 -17.40 -36.69
CA TRP A 447 -0.99 -17.90 -36.86
C TRP A 447 -1.52 -17.59 -38.26
N ILE A 448 -1.38 -16.34 -38.73
CA ILE A 448 -1.79 -15.90 -40.08
C ILE A 448 -1.12 -16.78 -41.13
N ASN A 449 0.21 -16.94 -41.08
CA ASN A 449 0.95 -17.77 -42.03
C ASN A 449 0.47 -19.23 -42.02
N SER A 450 0.18 -19.79 -40.84
CA SER A 450 -0.37 -21.14 -40.73
C SER A 450 -1.78 -21.25 -41.34
N GLN A 451 -2.66 -20.26 -41.13
CA GLN A 451 -4.01 -20.28 -41.71
C GLN A 451 -3.97 -20.10 -43.22
N LEU A 452 -3.16 -19.17 -43.72
CA LEU A 452 -2.98 -18.94 -45.15
C LEU A 452 -2.44 -20.20 -45.86
N GLY A 453 -1.47 -20.89 -45.27
CA GLY A 453 -0.98 -22.16 -45.80
C GLY A 453 -2.06 -23.23 -45.88
N ARG A 454 -2.97 -23.31 -44.88
CA ARG A 454 -4.12 -24.22 -44.91
C ARG A 454 -5.11 -23.83 -46.00
N ILE A 455 -5.46 -22.55 -46.10
CA ILE A 455 -6.40 -22.04 -47.12
C ILE A 455 -5.87 -22.38 -48.51
N VAL A 456 -4.62 -22.04 -48.83
CA VAL A 456 -4.02 -22.33 -50.14
C VAL A 456 -4.06 -23.83 -50.44
N GLY A 457 -3.64 -24.68 -49.50
CA GLY A 457 -3.68 -26.14 -49.70
C GLY A 457 -5.09 -26.71 -49.84
N TRP A 458 -6.12 -26.06 -49.27
CA TRP A 458 -7.51 -26.46 -49.46
C TRP A 458 -8.06 -25.98 -50.81
N VAL A 459 -7.69 -24.77 -51.25
CA VAL A 459 -8.00 -24.26 -52.59
C VAL A 459 -7.43 -25.19 -53.66
N GLU A 460 -6.15 -25.58 -53.55
CA GLU A 460 -5.51 -26.51 -54.47
C GLU A 460 -6.21 -27.87 -54.53
N ARG A 461 -6.58 -28.45 -53.37
CA ARG A 461 -7.33 -29.71 -53.32
C ARG A 461 -8.72 -29.59 -53.93
N THR A 462 -9.39 -28.46 -53.72
CA THR A 462 -10.72 -28.19 -54.30
C THR A 462 -10.63 -28.12 -55.82
N LEU A 463 -9.60 -27.45 -56.34
CA LEU A 463 -9.33 -27.38 -57.78
C LEU A 463 -9.08 -28.76 -58.40
N GLN A 464 -8.31 -29.63 -57.74
CA GLN A 464 -8.04 -30.99 -58.22
C GLN A 464 -9.30 -31.86 -58.33
N GLN A 465 -10.35 -31.55 -57.58
CA GLN A 465 -11.60 -32.31 -57.55
C GLN A 465 -12.69 -31.72 -58.45
N GLU A 466 -12.42 -30.59 -59.11
CA GLU A 466 -13.40 -29.85 -59.89
C GLU A 466 -13.71 -30.52 -61.23
N ARG A 467 -15.00 -30.55 -61.60
CA ARG A 467 -15.50 -31.13 -62.85
C ARG A 467 -15.88 -30.09 -63.91
N TRP A 468 -15.92 -28.81 -63.54
CA TRP A 468 -16.28 -27.68 -64.39
C TRP A 468 -17.73 -27.72 -64.92
N ASP A 469 -18.61 -28.42 -64.20
CA ASP A 469 -20.03 -28.43 -64.47
C ASP A 469 -20.73 -27.26 -63.73
N PRO A 470 -21.67 -26.54 -64.38
CA PRO A 470 -22.43 -25.51 -63.69
C PRO A 470 -23.31 -26.15 -62.61
N ILE A 471 -23.32 -25.56 -61.41
CA ILE A 471 -24.13 -26.05 -60.28
C ILE A 471 -25.62 -26.11 -60.64
N SER A 472 -26.12 -25.13 -61.41
CA SER A 472 -27.47 -25.16 -61.96
C SER A 472 -27.58 -24.24 -63.19
N PRO A 473 -28.67 -24.32 -64.00
CA PRO A 473 -28.88 -23.41 -65.14
C PRO A 473 -28.92 -21.92 -64.75
N GLN A 474 -29.26 -21.63 -63.49
CA GLN A 474 -29.30 -20.29 -62.91
C GLN A 474 -27.94 -19.89 -62.28
N GLN A 475 -27.16 -20.86 -61.81
CA GLN A 475 -25.82 -20.67 -61.22
C GLN A 475 -24.74 -21.22 -62.15
N ARG A 476 -24.32 -20.38 -63.11
CA ARG A 476 -23.36 -20.72 -64.16
C ARG A 476 -21.89 -20.65 -63.70
N HIS A 477 -21.60 -21.19 -62.54
CA HIS A 477 -20.25 -21.30 -62.00
C HIS A 477 -20.01 -22.72 -61.47
N GLY A 478 -18.74 -23.15 -61.44
CA GLY A 478 -18.33 -24.44 -60.89
C GLY A 478 -18.56 -24.52 -59.38
N SER A 479 -18.53 -25.73 -58.82
CA SER A 479 -18.67 -25.95 -57.38
C SER A 479 -17.48 -25.41 -56.59
N SER A 480 -16.29 -25.45 -57.18
CA SER A 480 -15.04 -25.06 -56.56
C SER A 480 -15.03 -23.62 -56.07
N ILE A 481 -15.57 -22.64 -56.81
CA ILE A 481 -15.56 -21.24 -56.37
C ILE A 481 -16.40 -21.05 -55.09
N VAL A 482 -17.54 -21.76 -54.97
CA VAL A 482 -18.40 -21.69 -53.78
C VAL A 482 -17.65 -22.27 -52.57
N GLU A 483 -16.97 -23.40 -52.77
CA GLU A 483 -16.18 -24.01 -51.72
C GLU A 483 -14.95 -23.16 -51.34
N VAL A 484 -14.25 -22.55 -52.29
CA VAL A 484 -13.13 -21.63 -52.01
C VAL A 484 -13.58 -20.44 -51.15
N TYR A 485 -14.73 -19.82 -51.47
CA TYR A 485 -15.30 -18.77 -50.63
C TYR A 485 -15.64 -19.28 -49.22
N ARG A 486 -16.27 -20.46 -49.13
CA ARG A 486 -16.61 -21.09 -47.86
C ARG A 486 -15.36 -21.44 -47.03
N ILE A 487 -14.28 -21.91 -47.65
CA ILE A 487 -13.02 -22.25 -47.00
C ILE A 487 -12.38 -20.99 -46.41
N VAL A 488 -12.35 -19.88 -47.16
CA VAL A 488 -11.85 -18.59 -46.67
C VAL A 488 -12.71 -18.11 -45.49
N GLU A 489 -14.03 -18.25 -45.57
CA GLU A 489 -14.96 -17.87 -44.50
C GLU A 489 -14.80 -18.76 -43.24
N GLU A 490 -14.75 -20.09 -43.39
CA GLU A 490 -14.67 -21.07 -42.30
C GLU A 490 -13.28 -21.15 -41.64
N SER A 491 -12.20 -20.96 -42.40
CA SER A 491 -10.82 -20.99 -41.86
C SER A 491 -10.57 -19.81 -40.93
N LEU A 492 -11.27 -18.70 -41.15
CA LEU A 492 -11.23 -17.53 -40.27
C LEU A 492 -12.25 -17.65 -39.11
N TYR A 493 -13.17 -18.61 -39.20
CA TYR A 493 -14.15 -18.96 -38.16
C TYR A 493 -13.56 -19.85 -37.03
N HIS A 494 -12.50 -20.62 -37.31
CA HIS A 494 -11.81 -21.47 -36.33
C HIS A 494 -10.75 -20.72 -35.49
N SER A 495 -10.85 -19.40 -35.42
CA SER A 495 -10.16 -18.58 -34.41
C SER A 495 -10.60 -19.00 -33.00
N PRO A 496 -9.73 -19.01 -31.97
CA PRO A 496 -10.16 -19.29 -30.60
C PRO A 496 -11.35 -18.41 -30.23
N ARG A 497 -12.40 -19.07 -29.71
CA ARG A 497 -13.73 -18.47 -29.48
C ARG A 497 -13.63 -17.24 -28.59
N THR A 498 -14.09 -16.08 -29.07
CA THR A 498 -14.58 -15.00 -28.21
C THR A 498 -15.81 -14.33 -28.82
N THR A 499 -16.90 -14.41 -28.07
CA THR A 499 -18.19 -13.77 -28.32
C THR A 499 -18.10 -12.25 -28.11
N GLY A 500 -18.56 -11.48 -29.10
CA GLY A 500 -19.00 -10.08 -28.97
C GLY A 500 -17.90 -9.01 -29.03
N VAL A 501 -17.87 -8.19 -30.09
CA VAL A 501 -18.52 -6.86 -30.20
C VAL A 501 -18.39 -6.41 -31.67
N ALA A 502 -19.51 -6.16 -32.33
CA ALA A 502 -19.58 -5.62 -33.68
C ALA A 502 -19.99 -4.13 -33.62
N VAL A 503 -19.05 -3.21 -33.45
CA VAL A 503 -19.26 -1.77 -33.75
C VAL A 503 -17.90 -1.12 -34.01
N MET A 504 -17.53 -0.89 -35.28
CA MET A 504 -16.71 0.25 -35.75
C MET A 504 -16.32 0.12 -37.23
N ILE A 505 -17.24 -0.21 -38.15
CA ILE A 505 -16.97 -0.06 -39.59
C ILE A 505 -18.25 0.38 -40.31
N LEU A 506 -18.47 1.69 -40.38
CA LEU A 506 -19.53 2.32 -41.17
C LEU A 506 -19.05 2.98 -42.49
N PRO A 507 -17.76 3.35 -42.70
CA PRO A 507 -17.35 3.88 -44.01
C PRO A 507 -17.12 2.82 -45.10
N TYR A 508 -16.88 1.55 -44.73
CA TYR A 508 -16.60 0.47 -45.70
C TYR A 508 -17.79 -0.46 -45.98
N LYS A 509 -18.94 -0.24 -45.32
CA LYS A 509 -20.15 -1.07 -45.44
C LYS A 509 -20.81 -1.05 -46.82
N MET A 510 -20.54 -0.05 -47.66
CA MET A 510 -21.22 0.11 -48.95
C MET A 510 -20.51 -0.55 -50.13
N ALA A 511 -19.23 -0.95 -50.02
CA ALA A 511 -18.47 -1.46 -51.16
C ALA A 511 -18.53 -3.00 -51.34
N PHE A 512 -18.96 -3.76 -50.33
CA PHE A 512 -18.81 -5.23 -50.29
C PHE A 512 -20.12 -6.02 -50.12
N ASN A 513 -21.27 -5.38 -50.38
CA ASN A 513 -22.59 -5.94 -50.10
C ASN A 513 -22.97 -7.27 -50.82
N PRO A 514 -22.30 -7.74 -51.91
CA PRO A 514 -22.67 -9.05 -52.51
C PRO A 514 -21.91 -10.28 -52.01
N LEU A 515 -20.88 -10.17 -51.14
CA LEU A 515 -19.82 -11.21 -51.05
C LEU A 515 -19.59 -11.89 -49.68
N GLY A 516 -20.41 -11.66 -48.65
CA GLY A 516 -20.35 -12.48 -47.40
C GLY A 516 -19.12 -12.30 -46.48
N ILE A 517 -18.06 -11.62 -46.92
CA ILE A 517 -16.77 -11.42 -46.19
C ILE A 517 -16.92 -10.63 -44.86
N TYR A 518 -18.07 -10.01 -44.59
CA TYR A 518 -18.26 -9.13 -43.42
C TYR A 518 -18.19 -9.87 -42.07
N LYS A 519 -18.75 -11.09 -41.97
CA LYS A 519 -18.71 -11.88 -40.71
C LYS A 519 -17.28 -12.27 -40.30
N THR A 520 -16.41 -12.40 -41.29
CA THR A 520 -15.03 -12.85 -41.19
C THR A 520 -14.09 -11.77 -40.64
N VAL A 521 -14.31 -10.52 -41.04
CA VAL A 521 -13.54 -9.35 -40.55
C VAL A 521 -13.90 -9.04 -39.10
N ASP A 522 -15.19 -9.12 -38.75
CA ASP A 522 -15.68 -8.90 -37.38
C ASP A 522 -15.08 -9.89 -36.34
N GLN A 523 -14.70 -11.11 -36.76
CA GLN A 523 -14.09 -12.12 -35.87
C GLN A 523 -12.57 -11.98 -35.73
N PHE A 524 -11.87 -11.57 -36.79
CA PHE A 524 -10.45 -11.19 -36.69
C PHE A 524 -10.27 -9.99 -35.75
N PHE A 525 -11.19 -9.01 -35.80
CA PHE A 525 -11.24 -7.91 -34.82
C PHE A 525 -11.81 -8.32 -33.44
N GLY A 526 -12.36 -9.53 -33.32
CA GLY A 526 -12.71 -10.14 -32.04
C GLY A 526 -11.48 -10.60 -31.23
N ILE A 527 -10.34 -10.78 -31.89
CA ILE A 527 -9.04 -10.98 -31.26
C ILE A 527 -8.61 -9.62 -30.70
N LYS A 528 -8.92 -9.33 -29.44
CA LYS A 528 -8.53 -8.09 -28.75
C LYS A 528 -7.02 -7.95 -28.51
N VAL A 529 -6.20 -8.82 -29.11
CA VAL A 529 -4.76 -8.85 -28.92
C VAL A 529 -4.13 -7.63 -29.61
N PRO A 530 -3.30 -6.83 -28.92
CA PRO A 530 -2.62 -5.69 -29.52
C PRO A 530 -1.81 -6.12 -30.75
N MET A 531 -1.92 -5.42 -31.89
CA MET A 531 -1.18 -5.76 -33.11
C MET A 531 -1.09 -4.56 -34.05
N ARG A 532 -0.06 -4.54 -34.91
CA ARG A 532 0.15 -3.45 -35.87
C ARG A 532 -0.68 -3.67 -37.15
N LEU A 533 -0.73 -2.62 -37.96
CA LEU A 533 -1.41 -2.65 -39.27
C LEU A 533 -0.73 -3.62 -40.26
N THR A 534 0.55 -3.94 -40.04
CA THR A 534 1.33 -4.86 -40.86
C THR A 534 0.75 -6.27 -40.91
N GLU A 535 0.25 -6.76 -39.78
CA GLU A 535 -0.33 -8.08 -39.60
C GLU A 535 -1.67 -8.18 -40.33
N LEU A 536 -2.51 -7.14 -40.23
CA LEU A 536 -3.76 -7.05 -40.98
C LEU A 536 -3.50 -7.02 -42.50
N ASN A 537 -2.52 -6.23 -42.95
CA ASN A 537 -2.13 -6.19 -44.36
C ASN A 537 -1.61 -7.54 -44.88
N ALA A 538 -0.88 -8.28 -44.04
CA ALA A 538 -0.40 -9.62 -44.39
C ALA A 538 -1.56 -10.61 -44.58
N LEU A 539 -2.58 -10.56 -43.72
CA LEU A 539 -3.78 -11.37 -43.86
C LEU A 539 -4.50 -11.08 -45.20
N PHE A 540 -4.76 -9.80 -45.50
CA PHE A 540 -5.44 -9.42 -46.74
C PHE A 540 -4.66 -9.85 -47.99
N ARG A 541 -3.34 -9.63 -48.01
CA ARG A 541 -2.49 -10.10 -49.12
C ARG A 541 -2.49 -11.61 -49.27
N GLY A 542 -2.52 -12.34 -48.16
CA GLY A 542 -2.59 -13.79 -48.18
C GLY A 542 -3.89 -14.33 -48.75
N ILE A 543 -5.03 -13.71 -48.40
CA ILE A 543 -6.34 -14.07 -48.96
C ILE A 543 -6.38 -13.74 -50.45
N ASP A 544 -5.89 -12.57 -50.86
CA ASP A 544 -5.77 -12.19 -52.28
C ASP A 544 -4.93 -13.21 -53.05
N ASN A 545 -3.79 -13.63 -52.50
CA ASN A 545 -2.96 -14.68 -53.10
C ASN A 545 -3.72 -16.01 -53.27
N ALA A 546 -4.56 -16.42 -52.31
CA ALA A 546 -5.37 -17.64 -52.45
C ALA A 546 -6.37 -17.55 -53.62
N PHE A 547 -6.98 -16.38 -53.84
CA PHE A 547 -7.83 -16.14 -55.01
C PHE A 547 -7.03 -16.06 -56.31
N GLN A 548 -5.82 -15.51 -56.28
CA GLN A 548 -4.93 -15.48 -57.44
C GLN A 548 -4.50 -16.90 -57.85
N VAL A 549 -4.21 -17.79 -56.90
CA VAL A 549 -3.93 -19.21 -57.19
C VAL A 549 -5.10 -19.85 -57.93
N TYR A 550 -6.33 -19.60 -57.47
CA TYR A 550 -7.55 -20.08 -58.13
C TYR A 550 -7.70 -19.51 -59.55
N ALA A 551 -7.54 -18.20 -59.71
CA ALA A 551 -7.67 -17.52 -61.00
C ALA A 551 -6.60 -17.97 -62.01
N ASN A 552 -5.34 -18.05 -61.59
CA ASN A 552 -4.23 -18.50 -62.44
C ASN A 552 -4.42 -19.94 -62.89
N HIS A 553 -4.87 -20.83 -62.02
CA HIS A 553 -5.19 -22.21 -62.41
C HIS A 553 -6.26 -22.28 -63.49
N ILE A 554 -7.28 -21.41 -63.45
CA ILE A 554 -8.26 -21.33 -64.53
C ILE A 554 -7.59 -20.84 -65.81
N VAL A 555 -6.87 -19.72 -65.75
CA VAL A 555 -6.21 -19.10 -66.92
C VAL A 555 -5.24 -20.08 -67.60
N ASP A 556 -4.45 -20.83 -66.84
CA ASP A 556 -3.48 -21.80 -67.35
C ASP A 556 -4.16 -23.00 -68.05
N ASN A 557 -5.41 -23.30 -67.71
CA ASN A 557 -6.20 -24.36 -68.32
C ASN A 557 -7.13 -23.87 -69.45
N LEU A 558 -7.11 -22.57 -69.77
CA LEU A 558 -7.85 -22.05 -70.93
C LEU A 558 -7.08 -22.35 -72.22
N ALA A 559 -7.82 -22.81 -73.24
CA ALA A 559 -7.26 -23.00 -74.57
C ALA A 559 -6.73 -21.68 -75.14
N SER A 560 -5.68 -21.76 -75.95
CA SER A 560 -5.16 -20.55 -76.60
C SER A 560 -6.21 -20.00 -77.57
N LYS A 561 -6.17 -18.70 -77.84
CA LYS A 561 -7.10 -18.08 -78.79
C LYS A 561 -7.06 -18.77 -80.17
N ASP A 562 -5.90 -19.30 -80.56
CA ASP A 562 -5.71 -19.97 -81.84
C ASP A 562 -6.39 -21.35 -81.89
N ASP A 563 -6.55 -22.03 -80.75
CA ASP A 563 -7.28 -23.31 -80.64
C ASP A 563 -8.80 -23.14 -80.75
N LEU A 564 -9.30 -21.93 -80.46
CA LEU A 564 -10.72 -21.57 -80.53
C LEU A 564 -11.14 -21.06 -81.91
N ILE A 565 -10.18 -20.81 -82.82
CA ILE A 565 -10.47 -20.37 -84.19
C ILE A 565 -10.72 -21.62 -85.04
N PRO A 566 -11.95 -21.85 -85.53
CA PRO A 566 -12.21 -22.98 -86.41
C PRO A 566 -11.34 -22.87 -87.68
N PRO A 567 -10.70 -23.96 -88.13
CA PRO A 567 -9.88 -23.92 -89.34
C PRO A 567 -10.73 -23.47 -90.53
N LEU A 568 -10.13 -22.67 -91.41
CA LEU A 568 -10.81 -22.22 -92.62
C LEU A 568 -11.35 -23.44 -93.39
N PRO A 569 -12.65 -23.47 -93.75
CA PRO A 569 -13.22 -24.60 -94.45
C PRO A 569 -12.46 -24.84 -95.75
N VAL A 570 -12.08 -26.08 -96.02
CA VAL A 570 -11.34 -26.46 -97.24
C VAL A 570 -12.23 -26.14 -98.44
N LEU A 571 -11.88 -25.09 -99.18
CA LEU A 571 -12.51 -24.78 -100.46
C LEU A 571 -12.13 -25.89 -101.45
N THR A 572 -13.00 -26.89 -101.65
CA THR A 572 -12.86 -27.85 -102.74
C THR A 572 -12.89 -27.08 -104.05
N ARG A 573 -11.72 -26.89 -104.68
CA ARG A 573 -11.63 -26.42 -106.06
C ARG A 573 -12.39 -27.41 -106.95
N TYR A 574 -13.49 -26.95 -107.52
CA TYR A 574 -14.11 -27.58 -108.69
C TYR A 574 -13.07 -27.63 -109.82
N ARG A 575 -12.48 -28.81 -110.07
CA ARG A 575 -11.63 -29.07 -111.24
C ARG A 575 -12.52 -29.73 -112.30
N ARG A 576 -12.70 -29.07 -113.44
CA ARG A 576 -13.68 -29.41 -114.48
C ARG A 576 -13.38 -30.68 -115.30
N GLU A 577 -12.52 -31.58 -114.83
CA GLU A 577 -12.12 -32.77 -115.61
C GLU A 577 -11.80 -33.95 -114.68
N ALA A 578 -12.83 -34.69 -114.29
CA ALA A 578 -12.80 -36.13 -113.97
C ALA A 578 -14.21 -36.58 -113.57
N GLY A 579 -15.13 -36.55 -114.54
CA GLY A 579 -16.39 -37.25 -114.40
C GLY A 579 -16.15 -38.76 -114.39
N ILE A 580 -16.73 -39.42 -113.38
CA ILE A 580 -17.23 -40.79 -113.44
C ILE A 580 -16.15 -41.88 -113.54
N LYS A 581 -15.77 -42.40 -112.36
CA LYS A 581 -15.57 -43.85 -112.09
C LYS A 581 -15.51 -44.02 -110.56
N ALA A 582 -16.65 -44.39 -109.98
CA ALA A 582 -16.85 -45.72 -109.39
C ALA A 582 -15.99 -45.90 -108.11
N PHE A 583 -16.54 -45.67 -106.91
CA PHE A 583 -17.40 -46.64 -106.20
C PHE A 583 -16.99 -48.08 -106.51
N VAL A 584 -15.91 -48.58 -105.91
CA VAL A 584 -15.75 -50.01 -105.56
C VAL A 584 -14.77 -50.14 -104.38
N LYS A 585 -15.33 -50.60 -103.24
CA LYS A 585 -14.75 -51.44 -102.17
C LYS A 585 -13.49 -50.95 -101.44
N LYS A 586 -13.39 -51.06 -100.12
CA LYS A 586 -13.74 -52.22 -99.31
C LYS A 586 -13.75 -51.82 -97.82
N GLU A 587 -14.85 -52.11 -97.12
CA GLU A 587 -14.82 -52.37 -95.68
C GLU A 587 -13.86 -53.53 -95.41
N LEU A 588 -13.08 -53.47 -94.34
CA LEU A 588 -12.62 -54.66 -93.63
C LEU A 588 -12.75 -54.45 -92.11
N PHE A 589 -13.47 -55.41 -91.54
CA PHE A 589 -13.85 -55.65 -90.15
C PHE A 589 -12.67 -55.85 -89.19
N ASP A 590 -12.82 -55.28 -87.99
CA ASP A 590 -12.96 -55.92 -86.66
C ASP A 590 -11.84 -56.78 -86.00
N SER A 591 -11.64 -56.46 -84.72
CA SER A 591 -11.20 -57.28 -83.56
C SER A 591 -9.85 -58.00 -83.54
N ARG A 592 -9.03 -57.70 -82.51
CA ARG A 592 -8.55 -58.64 -81.46
C ARG A 592 -7.61 -57.94 -80.44
N LEU A 593 -7.92 -58.15 -79.15
CA LEU A 593 -7.04 -58.00 -77.98
C LEU A 593 -5.93 -59.11 -77.98
N PRO A 594 -5.11 -59.28 -76.91
CA PRO A 594 -3.90 -58.52 -76.55
C PRO A 594 -2.63 -59.42 -76.48
N ASP A 595 -1.51 -58.79 -76.12
CA ASP A 595 -0.44 -59.29 -75.22
C ASP A 595 0.88 -59.93 -75.75
N GLN A 596 1.96 -59.55 -75.03
CA GLN A 596 3.37 -60.06 -74.99
C GLN A 596 4.25 -59.79 -76.23
N ARG A 597 5.45 -59.20 -76.15
CA ARG A 597 6.50 -59.16 -75.12
C ARG A 597 7.36 -57.91 -75.27
#